data_AF-A0A968X2Q5-F1
#
_entry.id   AF-A0A968X2Q5-F1
#
_cell.length_a   1.000
_cell.length_b   1.000
_cell.length_c   1.000
_cell.angle_alpha   90.00
_cell.angle_beta   90.00
_cell.angle_gamma   90.00
#
_symmetry.space_group_name_H-M   'P 1'
#
loop_
_entity.id
_entity.type
_entity.pdbx_description
1 polymer ?
#
loop_
_entity_poly.entity_id
_entity_poly.type
_entity_poly.pdbx_seq_one_letter_code
_entity_poly.pdbx_strand_id
1 'polypeptide(L)'
;MSPPLPESSASTTPSEQAIRDALVAHFSLDELYTLAHDLSIDKDSIAGDTKETYARELVTYRRNRSQLPQLATAIRTARPQILFAPSAVSGRSPEDYHRDRIDEWQRAYLVHERERFVYLALQQSADVSDSLSAMADGGGQSQQKFNDLRALNRFIAVLSVPLW
;
A
#
# COMPACT_ATOMS: atom_id res chain seq x y z
N MET A 1 -7.25 -11.65 54.37
CA MET A 1 -6.20 -11.03 53.54
C MET A 1 -6.55 -11.30 52.09
N SER A 2 -7.10 -10.31 51.39
CA SER A 2 -7.42 -10.42 49.96
C SER A 2 -6.15 -10.13 49.14
N PRO A 3 -5.82 -10.92 48.12
CA PRO A 3 -4.72 -10.61 47.21
C PRO A 3 -5.00 -9.29 46.47
N PRO A 4 -4.00 -8.39 46.30
CA PRO A 4 -4.18 -7.20 45.48
C PRO A 4 -4.48 -7.63 44.04
N LEU A 5 -5.54 -7.07 43.48
CA LEU A 5 -5.91 -7.31 42.09
C LEU A 5 -4.75 -6.83 41.19
N PRO A 6 -4.48 -7.50 40.06
CA PRO A 6 -3.52 -7.02 39.06
C PRO A 6 -4.13 -5.79 38.36
N GLU A 7 -4.06 -4.63 39.02
CA GLU A 7 -4.50 -3.34 38.50
C GLU A 7 -3.43 -2.79 37.55
N SER A 8 -3.27 -3.38 36.36
CA SER A 8 -2.68 -2.72 35.18
C SER A 8 -2.53 -3.69 34.02
N SER A 9 -3.64 -4.02 33.37
CA SER A 9 -3.58 -4.26 31.92
C SER A 9 -3.44 -2.89 31.26
N ALA A 10 -2.26 -2.28 31.37
CA ALA A 10 -1.95 -1.03 30.70
C ALA A 10 -2.26 -1.22 29.22
N SER A 11 -3.33 -0.58 28.73
CA SER A 11 -3.66 -0.56 27.32
C SER A 11 -2.59 0.25 26.62
N THR A 12 -1.49 -0.42 26.26
CA THR A 12 -0.33 0.17 25.60
C THR A 12 -0.81 0.81 24.31
N THR A 13 -1.03 2.11 24.37
CA THR A 13 -1.40 2.90 23.20
C THR A 13 -0.13 3.01 22.36
N PRO A 14 -0.18 2.63 21.07
CA PRO A 14 1.00 2.72 20.22
C PRO A 14 1.43 4.18 20.05
N SER A 15 2.72 4.39 19.83
CA SER A 15 3.24 5.74 19.59
C SER A 15 2.69 6.32 18.29
N GLU A 16 2.56 7.65 18.22
CA GLU A 16 2.15 8.38 17.01
C GLU A 16 2.98 7.98 15.80
N GLN A 17 4.30 7.86 16.01
CA GLN A 17 5.25 7.45 14.98
C GLN A 17 4.95 6.04 14.47
N ALA A 18 4.69 5.08 15.35
CA ALA A 18 4.36 3.71 14.96
C ALA A 18 3.02 3.64 14.20
N ILE A 19 2.03 4.45 14.59
CA ILE A 19 0.75 4.54 13.87
C ILE A 19 0.99 5.11 12.46
N ARG A 20 1.73 6.23 12.35
CA ARG A 20 2.03 6.85 11.06
C ARG A 20 2.76 5.88 10.13
N ASP A 21 3.78 5.21 10.64
CA ASP A 21 4.59 4.30 9.84
C ASP A 21 3.76 3.09 9.38
N ALA A 22 2.87 2.59 10.24
CA ALA A 22 1.93 1.54 9.86
C ALA A 22 0.94 1.99 8.78
N LEU A 23 0.43 3.22 8.85
CA LEU A 23 -0.46 3.78 7.82
C LEU A 23 0.27 3.88 6.47
N VAL A 24 1.45 4.49 6.44
CA VAL A 24 2.24 4.66 5.20
C VAL A 24 2.67 3.32 4.60
N ALA A 25 3.01 2.35 5.46
CA ALA A 25 3.50 1.04 5.06
C ALA A 25 2.40 -0.01 4.90
N HIS A 26 1.10 0.28 5.01
CA HIS A 26 0.08 -0.77 4.79
C HIS A 26 -1.19 -0.27 4.11
N PHE A 27 -1.32 1.04 3.92
CA PHE A 27 -2.47 1.66 3.28
C PHE A 27 -2.02 2.48 2.08
N SER A 28 -2.78 2.41 1.00
CA SER A 28 -2.74 3.37 -0.11
C SER A 28 -3.42 4.68 0.29
N LEU A 29 -3.18 5.75 -0.47
CA LEU A 29 -3.80 7.05 -0.20
C LEU A 29 -5.34 6.98 -0.21
N ASP A 30 -5.93 6.23 -1.15
CA ASP A 30 -7.38 6.04 -1.22
C ASP A 30 -7.94 5.24 -0.01
N GLU A 31 -7.19 4.25 0.46
CA GLU A 31 -7.55 3.54 1.70
C GLU A 31 -7.42 4.44 2.93
N LEU A 32 -6.47 5.39 2.95
CA LEU A 32 -6.39 6.40 4.01
C LEU A 32 -7.59 7.35 3.99
N TYR A 33 -8.09 7.74 2.81
CA TYR A 33 -9.32 8.52 2.71
C TYR A 33 -10.53 7.71 3.21
N THR A 34 -10.63 6.44 2.81
CA THR A 34 -11.68 5.53 3.29
C THR A 34 -11.62 5.37 4.81
N LEU A 35 -10.42 5.14 5.37
CA LEU A 35 -10.23 5.01 6.81
C LEU A 35 -10.59 6.31 7.55
N ALA A 36 -10.25 7.47 7.00
CA ALA A 36 -10.62 8.77 7.56
C ALA A 36 -12.15 8.94 7.55
N HIS A 37 -12.81 8.56 6.46
CA HIS A 37 -14.27 8.59 6.32
C HIS A 37 -14.97 7.64 7.30
N ASP A 38 -14.48 6.40 7.48
CA ASP A 38 -15.01 5.44 8.45
C ASP A 38 -14.92 5.97 9.90
N LEU A 39 -13.89 6.78 10.15
CA LEU A 39 -13.70 7.49 11.39
C LEU A 39 -14.53 8.80 11.49
N SER A 40 -15.38 9.08 10.50
CA SER A 40 -16.19 10.30 10.38
C SER A 40 -15.34 11.59 10.31
N ILE A 41 -14.22 11.55 9.59
CA ILE A 41 -13.40 12.72 9.28
C ILE A 41 -13.63 13.09 7.82
N ASP A 42 -13.93 14.35 7.58
CA ASP A 42 -13.98 14.89 6.23
C ASP A 42 -12.57 14.92 5.62
N LYS A 43 -12.45 14.48 4.37
CA LYS A 43 -11.20 14.54 3.59
C LYS A 43 -10.63 15.96 3.58
N ASP A 44 -11.49 16.96 3.44
CA ASP A 44 -11.06 18.36 3.32
C ASP A 44 -10.58 18.94 4.67
N SER A 45 -10.82 18.22 5.78
CA SER A 45 -10.31 18.62 7.11
C SER A 45 -8.85 18.24 7.35
N ILE A 46 -8.26 17.39 6.50
CA ILE A 46 -6.87 16.93 6.61
C ILE A 46 -6.10 17.39 5.38
N ALA A 47 -5.08 18.22 5.58
CA ALA A 47 -4.20 18.64 4.48
C ALA A 47 -3.24 17.51 4.08
N GLY A 48 -2.96 17.38 2.78
CA GLY A 48 -1.92 16.48 2.28
C GLY A 48 -2.33 15.77 0.98
N ASP A 49 -1.54 15.99 -0.07
CA ASP A 49 -1.78 15.39 -1.39
C ASP A 49 -1.00 14.08 -1.59
N THR A 50 -0.15 13.71 -0.63
CA THR A 50 0.63 12.47 -0.66
C THR A 50 0.27 11.56 0.49
N LYS A 51 0.49 10.26 0.33
CA LYS A 51 0.24 9.24 1.36
C LYS A 51 0.93 9.59 2.69
N GLU A 52 2.19 10.00 2.62
CA GLU A 52 3.04 10.30 3.78
C GLU A 52 2.55 11.56 4.51
N THR A 53 2.24 12.61 3.75
CA THR A 53 1.74 13.87 4.32
C THR A 53 0.35 13.67 4.92
N TYR A 54 -0.56 13.01 4.22
CA TYR A 54 -1.90 12.72 4.71
C TYR A 54 -1.89 11.82 5.95
N ALA A 55 -1.09 10.75 5.97
CA ALA A 55 -0.96 9.88 7.15
C ALA A 55 -0.43 10.66 8.37
N ARG A 56 0.54 11.56 8.18
CA ARG A 56 1.06 12.43 9.25
C ARG A 56 -0.03 13.35 9.78
N GLU A 57 -0.74 14.06 8.89
CA GLU A 57 -1.78 15.01 9.31
C GLU A 57 -2.99 14.30 9.94
N LEU A 58 -3.36 13.10 9.48
CA LEU A 58 -4.40 12.27 10.09
C LEU A 58 -4.06 11.88 11.55
N VAL A 59 -2.81 11.46 11.79
CA VAL A 59 -2.32 11.15 13.14
C VAL A 59 -2.34 12.39 14.02
N THR A 60 -1.83 13.52 13.53
CA THR A 60 -1.86 14.81 14.24
C THR A 60 -3.30 15.24 14.57
N TYR A 61 -4.22 15.12 13.62
CA TYR A 61 -5.63 15.46 13.77
C TYR A 61 -6.30 14.66 14.90
N ARG A 62 -6.00 13.34 14.99
CA ARG A 62 -6.54 12.46 16.04
C ARG A 62 -5.84 12.65 17.38
N ARG A 63 -4.53 12.92 17.39
CA ARG A 63 -3.78 13.27 18.59
C ARG A 63 -4.35 14.50 19.27
N ASN A 64 -4.61 15.57 18.51
CA ASN A 64 -5.14 16.83 19.06
C ASN A 64 -6.52 16.66 19.72
N ARG A 65 -7.22 15.56 19.41
CA ARG A 65 -8.53 15.19 20.00
C ARG A 65 -8.43 14.06 21.02
N SER A 66 -7.22 13.63 21.39
CA SER A 66 -6.97 12.49 22.27
C SER A 66 -7.62 11.17 21.79
N GLN A 67 -7.78 11.01 20.48
CA GLN A 67 -8.47 9.87 19.85
C GLN A 67 -7.51 8.92 19.11
N LEU A 68 -6.21 8.94 19.44
CA LEU A 68 -5.24 7.97 18.90
C LEU A 68 -5.59 6.50 19.16
N PRO A 69 -6.12 6.11 20.34
CA PRO A 69 -6.52 4.73 20.58
C PRO A 69 -7.64 4.26 19.62
N GLN A 70 -8.53 5.17 19.22
CA GLN A 70 -9.59 4.88 18.26
C GLN A 70 -9.03 4.64 16.86
N LEU A 71 -8.08 5.48 16.43
CA LEU A 71 -7.37 5.28 15.16
C LEU A 71 -6.60 3.96 15.13
N ALA A 72 -5.87 3.64 16.22
CA ALA A 72 -5.15 2.37 16.34
C ALA A 72 -6.10 1.16 16.29
N THR A 73 -7.26 1.26 16.93
CA THR A 73 -8.31 0.22 16.87
C THR A 73 -8.82 0.05 15.44
N ALA A 74 -9.16 1.15 14.75
CA ALA A 74 -9.64 1.09 13.37
C ALA A 74 -8.62 0.47 12.42
N ILE A 75 -7.33 0.80 12.58
CA ILE A 75 -6.24 0.16 11.81
C ILE A 75 -6.19 -1.35 12.08
N ARG A 76 -6.26 -1.78 13.35
CA ARG A 76 -6.28 -3.21 13.70
C ARG A 76 -7.52 -3.92 13.18
N THR A 77 -8.68 -3.27 13.14
CA THR A 77 -9.90 -3.83 12.55
C THR A 77 -9.75 -3.99 11.04
N ALA A 78 -9.21 -2.98 10.34
CA ALA A 78 -9.00 -3.03 8.89
C ALA A 78 -7.90 -4.02 8.48
N ARG A 79 -6.86 -4.17 9.30
CA ARG A 79 -5.68 -5.00 9.05
C ARG A 79 -5.20 -5.66 10.36
N PRO A 80 -5.80 -6.79 10.77
CA PRO A 80 -5.47 -7.48 12.02
C PRO A 80 -4.00 -7.92 12.15
N GLN A 81 -3.32 -8.10 11.02
CA GLN A 81 -1.90 -8.48 10.96
C GLN A 81 -0.93 -7.36 11.36
N ILE A 82 -1.39 -6.09 11.45
CA ILE A 82 -0.53 -4.97 11.81
C ILE A 82 -0.29 -4.98 13.31
N LEU A 83 0.95 -5.25 13.70
CA LEU A 83 1.43 -5.14 15.06
C LEU A 83 2.11 -3.79 15.23
N PHE A 84 1.58 -2.95 16.11
CA PHE A 84 2.30 -1.75 16.53
C PHE A 84 3.43 -2.14 17.47
N ALA A 85 4.65 -1.72 17.15
CA ALA A 85 5.73 -1.86 18.10
C ALA A 85 5.33 -1.14 19.40
N PRO A 86 5.46 -1.80 20.57
CA PRO A 86 5.35 -1.08 21.83
C PRO A 86 6.37 0.07 21.77
N SER A 87 6.00 1.25 22.25
CA SER A 87 6.86 2.43 22.25
C SER A 87 8.03 2.23 23.23
N ALA A 88 8.93 1.30 22.92
CA ALA A 88 10.14 1.06 23.66
C ALA A 88 11.12 2.18 23.31
N VAL A 89 11.00 3.25 24.10
CA VAL A 89 12.09 4.10 24.57
C VAL A 89 13.23 4.29 23.56
N SER A 90 13.12 5.40 22.82
CA SER A 90 14.20 6.35 22.51
C SER A 90 15.63 5.82 22.66
N GLY A 91 16.15 5.22 21.59
CA GLY A 91 17.56 4.83 21.51
C GLY A 91 18.06 4.54 20.09
N ARG A 92 17.16 4.27 19.13
CA ARG A 92 17.48 4.22 17.71
C ARG A 92 16.98 5.48 17.02
N SER A 93 17.84 6.08 16.18
CA SER A 93 17.46 7.24 15.39
C SER A 93 16.32 6.85 14.45
N PRO A 94 15.20 7.60 14.40
CA PRO A 94 14.12 7.36 13.45
C PRO A 94 14.59 7.32 11.99
N GLU A 95 15.70 8.01 11.66
CA GLU A 95 16.29 7.98 10.31
C GLU A 95 16.84 6.60 9.92
N ASP A 96 17.36 5.82 10.87
CA ASP A 96 17.90 4.49 10.59
C ASP A 96 16.79 3.48 10.28
N TYR A 97 15.61 3.65 10.89
CA TYR A 97 14.47 2.77 10.65
C TYR A 97 13.80 3.03 9.29
N HIS A 98 13.79 4.29 8.83
CA HIS A 98 13.20 4.65 7.53
C HIS A 98 14.07 4.22 6.36
N ARG A 99 15.40 4.33 6.46
CA ARG A 99 16.31 3.97 5.37
C ARG A 99 16.22 2.49 5.00
N ASP A 100 16.26 1.59 5.98
CA ASP A 100 16.24 0.15 5.72
C ASP A 100 14.88 -0.36 5.25
N ARG A 101 13.79 0.27 5.71
CA ARG A 101 12.43 -0.20 5.45
C ARG A 101 11.80 0.39 4.19
N ILE A 102 12.18 1.62 3.78
CA ILE A 102 11.73 2.22 2.51
C ILE A 102 12.23 1.40 1.32
N ASP A 103 13.46 0.90 1.35
CA ASP A 103 14.03 0.08 0.28
C ASP A 103 13.32 -1.27 0.13
N GLU A 104 12.98 -1.92 1.24
CA GLU A 104 12.26 -3.20 1.23
C GLU A 104 10.80 -3.04 0.74
N TRP A 105 10.15 -1.93 1.11
CA TRP A 105 8.78 -1.64 0.70
C TRP A 105 8.67 -1.21 -0.76
N GLN A 106 9.60 -0.39 -1.26
CA GLN A 106 9.65 -0.07 -2.69
C GLN A 106 9.89 -1.33 -3.52
N ARG A 107 10.77 -2.24 -3.07
CA ARG A 107 10.98 -3.54 -3.74
C ARG A 107 9.72 -4.40 -3.74
N ALA A 108 9.03 -4.53 -2.60
CA ALA A 108 7.80 -5.33 -2.51
C ALA A 108 6.65 -4.74 -3.35
N TYR A 109 6.49 -3.41 -3.33
CA TYR A 109 5.49 -2.71 -4.15
C TYR A 109 5.77 -2.85 -5.64
N LEU A 110 7.03 -2.69 -6.06
CA LEU A 110 7.45 -2.88 -7.45
C LEU A 110 7.27 -4.33 -7.93
N VAL A 111 7.46 -5.31 -7.05
CA VAL A 111 7.17 -6.73 -7.37
C VAL A 111 5.66 -6.92 -7.61
N HIS A 112 4.82 -6.38 -6.74
CA HIS A 112 3.37 -6.57 -6.84
C HIS A 112 2.73 -5.79 -8.00
N GLU A 113 3.23 -4.58 -8.28
CA GLU A 113 2.78 -3.78 -9.43
C GLU A 113 3.22 -4.40 -10.76
N ARG A 114 4.42 -5.02 -10.79
CA ARG A 114 4.90 -5.79 -11.94
C ARG A 114 4.07 -7.06 -12.17
N GLU A 115 3.62 -7.76 -11.12
CA GLU A 115 2.69 -8.89 -11.27
C GLU A 115 1.34 -8.47 -11.85
N ARG A 116 0.78 -7.33 -11.41
CA ARG A 116 -0.45 -6.78 -12.01
C ARG A 116 -0.26 -6.43 -13.48
N PHE A 117 0.88 -5.84 -13.84
CA PHE A 117 1.21 -5.54 -15.23
C PHE A 117 1.32 -6.80 -16.10
N VAL A 118 1.93 -7.87 -15.59
CA VAL A 118 2.02 -9.16 -16.30
C VAL A 118 0.62 -9.75 -16.51
N TYR A 119 -0.25 -9.70 -15.51
CA TYR A 119 -1.63 -10.19 -15.63
C TYR A 119 -2.44 -9.41 -16.68
N LEU A 120 -2.34 -8.08 -16.69
CA LEU A 120 -3.04 -7.25 -17.67
C LEU A 120 -2.50 -7.47 -19.09
N ALA A 121 -1.19 -7.65 -19.25
CA ALA A 121 -0.58 -7.97 -20.54
C ALA A 121 -1.03 -9.35 -21.05
N LEU A 122 -1.14 -10.34 -20.18
CA LEU A 122 -1.67 -11.66 -20.54
C LEU A 122 -3.14 -11.59 -20.96
N GLN A 123 -3.96 -10.80 -20.27
CA GLN A 123 -5.36 -10.64 -20.61
C GLN A 123 -5.57 -9.94 -21.97
N GLN A 124 -4.80 -8.89 -22.26
CA GLN A 124 -4.80 -8.27 -23.60
C GLN A 124 -4.32 -9.23 -24.69
N SER A 125 -3.36 -10.12 -24.39
CA SER A 125 -2.89 -11.09 -25.38
C SER A 125 -3.94 -12.15 -25.73
N ALA A 126 -4.81 -12.53 -24.79
CA ALA A 126 -5.91 -13.46 -25.02
C ALA A 126 -6.95 -12.88 -26.00
N ASP A 127 -7.35 -11.62 -25.79
CA ASP A 127 -8.28 -10.92 -26.70
C ASP A 127 -7.72 -10.78 -28.13
N VAL A 128 -6.40 -10.63 -28.25
CA VAL A 128 -5.73 -10.55 -29.56
C VAL A 128 -5.65 -11.90 -30.26
N SER A 129 -5.51 -13.01 -29.52
CA SER A 129 -5.53 -14.36 -30.10
C SER A 129 -6.90 -14.71 -30.69
N ASP A 130 -7.98 -14.33 -30.00
CA ASP A 130 -9.35 -14.53 -30.50
C ASP A 130 -9.62 -13.65 -31.73
N SER A 131 -9.13 -12.40 -31.71
CA SER A 131 -9.18 -11.51 -32.87
C SER A 131 -8.39 -12.04 -34.07
N LEU A 132 -7.24 -12.69 -33.83
CA LEU A 132 -6.43 -13.31 -34.89
C LEU A 132 -7.11 -14.55 -35.49
N SER A 133 -7.81 -15.35 -34.67
CA SER A 133 -8.62 -16.48 -35.15
C SER A 133 -9.78 -16.02 -36.03
N ALA A 134 -10.44 -14.90 -35.68
CA ALA A 134 -11.50 -14.31 -36.50
C ALA A 134 -11.00 -13.64 -37.80
N MET A 135 -9.70 -13.31 -37.88
CA MET A 135 -9.10 -12.62 -39.04
C MET A 135 -8.42 -13.57 -40.05
N ALA A 136 -8.23 -14.85 -39.71
CA ALA A 136 -7.66 -15.85 -40.63
C ALA A 136 -8.52 -16.07 -41.90
N ASP A 137 -9.77 -15.61 -41.91
CA ASP A 137 -10.69 -15.65 -43.05
C ASP A 137 -10.60 -14.42 -43.99
N GLY A 138 -9.81 -13.38 -43.68
CA GLY A 138 -9.78 -12.11 -44.43
C GLY A 138 -8.38 -11.63 -44.82
N GLY A 139 -7.95 -11.92 -46.04
CA GLY A 139 -6.62 -11.53 -46.55
C GLY A 139 -6.49 -10.03 -46.83
N GLY A 140 -5.59 -9.33 -46.12
CA GLY A 140 -5.10 -8.01 -46.54
C GLY A 140 -4.49 -7.10 -45.47
N GLN A 141 -4.85 -7.23 -44.19
CA GLN A 141 -4.37 -6.33 -43.12
C GLN A 141 -3.29 -6.92 -42.19
N SER A 142 -2.76 -8.10 -42.51
CA SER A 142 -1.99 -8.92 -41.58
C SER A 142 -0.59 -8.38 -41.26
N GLN A 143 0.02 -7.54 -42.11
CA GLN A 143 1.41 -7.08 -41.92
C GLN A 143 1.58 -5.92 -40.94
N GLN A 144 0.65 -4.94 -40.90
CA GLN A 144 0.73 -3.81 -39.97
C GLN A 144 0.57 -4.29 -38.51
N LYS A 145 -0.42 -5.18 -38.26
CA LYS A 145 -0.68 -5.73 -36.93
C LYS A 145 0.41 -6.68 -36.43
N PHE A 146 1.11 -7.39 -37.33
CA PHE A 146 2.25 -8.24 -36.95
C PHE A 146 3.45 -7.41 -36.43
N ASN A 147 3.62 -6.19 -36.94
CA ASN A 147 4.65 -5.27 -36.45
C ASN A 147 4.30 -4.73 -35.06
N ASP A 148 3.03 -4.42 -34.80
CA ASP A 148 2.55 -4.01 -33.47
C ASP A 148 2.73 -5.13 -32.42
N LEU A 149 2.45 -6.37 -32.80
CA LEU A 149 2.66 -7.55 -31.94
C LEU A 149 4.14 -7.76 -31.57
N ARG A 150 5.06 -7.53 -32.51
CA ARG A 150 6.51 -7.60 -32.22
C ARG A 150 7.01 -6.43 -31.36
N ALA A 151 6.35 -5.28 -31.40
CA ALA A 151 6.66 -4.17 -30.50
C ALA A 151 6.23 -4.49 -29.07
N LEU A 152 5.05 -5.08 -28.91
CA LEU A 152 4.49 -5.48 -27.60
C LEU A 152 5.31 -6.61 -26.95
N ASN A 153 5.74 -7.61 -27.72
CA ASN A 153 6.56 -8.71 -27.20
C ASN A 153 7.98 -8.26 -26.77
N ARG A 154 8.53 -7.22 -27.42
CA ARG A 154 9.78 -6.59 -26.96
C ARG A 154 9.61 -5.84 -25.64
N PHE A 155 8.46 -5.23 -25.41
CA PHE A 155 8.16 -4.56 -24.14
C PHE A 155 8.08 -5.55 -22.97
N ILE A 156 7.46 -6.71 -23.18
CA ILE A 156 7.34 -7.77 -22.16
C ILE A 156 8.73 -8.36 -21.80
N ALA A 157 9.60 -8.55 -22.79
CA ALA A 157 10.96 -9.05 -22.55
C ALA A 157 11.81 -8.11 -21.70
N VAL A 158 11.66 -6.78 -21.86
CA VAL A 158 12.37 -5.78 -21.06
C VAL A 158 11.89 -5.78 -19.59
N LEU A 159 10.61 -6.03 -19.35
CA LEU A 159 10.03 -6.10 -18.01
C LEU A 159 10.32 -7.41 -17.25
N SER A 160 10.90 -8.40 -17.95
CA SER A 160 11.23 -9.72 -17.41
C SER A 160 12.69 -9.86 -16.98
N VAL A 161 13.52 -8.83 -17.16
CA VAL A 161 14.92 -8.85 -16.73
C VAL A 161 15.00 -8.73 -15.20
N PRO A 162 15.64 -9.68 -14.49
CA PRO A 162 15.87 -9.55 -13.06
C PRO A 162 16.83 -8.39 -12.78
N LEU A 163 16.42 -7.47 -11.91
CA LEU A 163 17.30 -6.45 -11.33
C LEU A 163 18.17 -7.16 -10.27
N TRP A 164 19.45 -7.37 -10.57
CA TRP A 164 20.46 -7.88 -9.63
C TRP A 164 21.09 -6.73 -8.86
#